data_AF-A0A0D0P7M8-F1
#
_entry.id   AF-A0A0D0P7M8-F1
#
_cell.length_a   1.000
_cell.length_b   1.000
_cell.length_c   1.000
_cell.angle_alpha   90.00
_cell.angle_beta   90.00
_cell.angle_gamma   90.00
#
_symmetry.space_group_name_H-M   'P 1'
#
loop_
_entity.id
_entity.type
_entity.pdbx_description
1 polymer ?
#
loop_
_entity_poly.entity_id
_entity_poly.type
_entity_poly.pdbx_seq_one_letter_code
_entity_poly.pdbx_strand_id
1 'polypeptide(L)'
;GEVERIPVESIYSVCGNTEPGSRMNHEDVLRRLVNLWRMNGQDAELEDLVFEYLRRDVLNRILGNSDNHGRNMAIFRYRGRFDLAPIYDLAPMVLDPEGVTRATKWESEHMGSPDWKTICGYFQDLVSTDVLFERLRGAAETFRALPDLLVDLPDEVRRAQSIPMNNLDKRLAEWGLR
;
A
#
# COMPACT_ATOMS: atom_id res chain seq x y z
N GLY A 1 -22.31 -24.13 -14.73
CA GLY A 1 -21.28 -23.43 -13.96
C GLY A 1 -21.96 -22.68 -12.86
N GLU A 2 -21.48 -22.81 -11.62
CA GLU A 2 -22.01 -22.06 -10.49
C GLU A 2 -21.16 -20.81 -10.26
N VAL A 3 -21.81 -19.72 -9.83
CA VAL A 3 -21.14 -18.46 -9.48
C VAL A 3 -21.09 -18.35 -7.96
N GLU A 4 -19.90 -18.46 -7.40
CA GLU A 4 -19.64 -18.17 -5.98
C GLU A 4 -19.35 -16.68 -5.81
N ARG A 5 -19.92 -16.07 -4.76
CA ARG A 5 -19.65 -14.67 -4.38
C ARG A 5 -18.93 -14.65 -3.05
N ILE A 6 -17.79 -13.97 -3.01
CA ILE A 6 -16.97 -13.79 -1.81
C ILE A 6 -17.28 -12.41 -1.20
N PRO A 7 -17.60 -12.31 0.10
CA PRO A 7 -17.75 -11.02 0.78
C PRO A 7 -16.46 -10.18 0.73
N VAL A 8 -16.61 -8.90 0.38
CA VAL A 8 -15.53 -7.93 0.28
C VAL A 8 -15.90 -6.69 1.09
N GLU A 9 -14.96 -6.19 1.90
CA GLU A 9 -15.14 -4.95 2.66
C GLU A 9 -13.99 -3.99 2.41
N SER A 10 -14.30 -2.74 2.05
CA SER A 10 -13.29 -1.69 1.86
C SER A 10 -12.66 -1.26 3.18
N ILE A 11 -11.49 -0.64 3.13
CA ILE A 11 -10.83 -0.07 4.32
C ILE A 11 -11.69 1.01 4.98
N TYR A 12 -12.45 1.79 4.20
CA TYR A 12 -13.44 2.71 4.78
C TYR A 12 -14.48 1.97 5.63
N SER A 13 -15.05 0.88 5.11
CA SER A 13 -16.00 0.03 5.86
C SER A 13 -15.37 -0.56 7.12
N VAL A 14 -14.18 -1.15 6.98
CA VAL A 14 -13.41 -1.76 8.08
C VAL A 14 -13.14 -0.78 9.23
N CYS A 15 -12.84 0.47 8.88
CA CYS A 15 -12.59 1.55 9.83
C CYS A 15 -13.86 2.27 10.29
N GLY A 16 -15.06 1.85 9.88
CA GLY A 16 -16.32 2.49 10.24
C GLY A 16 -16.47 3.91 9.68
N ASN A 17 -15.73 4.23 8.64
CA ASN A 17 -15.69 5.55 8.03
C ASN A 17 -16.72 5.61 6.89
N THR A 18 -17.71 6.49 7.05
CA THR A 18 -18.84 6.63 6.11
C THR A 18 -18.76 7.93 5.28
N GLU A 19 -17.75 8.76 5.52
CA GLU A 19 -17.57 10.03 4.82
C GLU A 19 -16.78 9.84 3.51
N PRO A 20 -17.35 10.18 2.34
CA PRO A 20 -16.65 10.06 1.06
C PRO A 20 -15.39 10.94 1.01
N GLY A 21 -14.28 10.36 0.54
CA GLY A 21 -13.02 11.10 0.36
C GLY A 21 -12.35 11.54 1.66
N SER A 22 -12.83 11.04 2.80
CA SER A 22 -12.26 11.31 4.12
C SER A 22 -10.79 10.90 4.20
N ARG A 23 -10.02 11.73 4.88
CA ARG A 23 -8.60 11.48 5.12
C ARG A 23 -8.43 10.38 6.16
N MET A 24 -7.42 9.55 5.96
CA MET A 24 -7.09 8.44 6.85
C MET A 24 -5.60 8.45 7.19
N ASN A 25 -5.27 7.78 8.28
CA ASN A 25 -3.90 7.54 8.71
C ASN A 25 -3.57 6.05 8.52
N HIS A 26 -2.42 5.74 7.90
CA HIS A 26 -2.06 4.35 7.59
C HIS A 26 -1.85 3.50 8.85
N GLU A 27 -1.28 4.07 9.92
CA GLU A 27 -1.06 3.42 11.20
C GLU A 27 -2.40 3.03 11.86
N ASP A 28 -3.41 3.89 11.79
CA ASP A 28 -4.76 3.60 12.29
C ASP A 28 -5.45 2.49 11.50
N VAL A 29 -5.30 2.48 10.17
CA VAL A 29 -5.81 1.40 9.31
C VAL A 29 -5.16 0.07 9.68
N LEU A 30 -3.83 0.03 9.77
CA LEU A 30 -3.10 -1.19 10.12
C LEU A 30 -3.44 -1.67 11.54
N ARG A 31 -3.60 -0.76 12.52
CA ARG A 31 -4.06 -1.13 13.86
C ARG A 31 -5.44 -1.79 13.83
N ARG A 32 -6.35 -1.29 12.99
CA ARG A 32 -7.68 -1.88 12.81
C ARG A 32 -7.61 -3.27 12.19
N LEU A 33 -6.80 -3.44 11.15
CA LEU A 33 -6.59 -4.74 10.48
C LEU A 33 -5.93 -5.76 11.42
N VAL A 34 -4.88 -5.38 12.14
CA VAL A 34 -4.21 -6.22 13.14
C VAL A 34 -5.19 -6.70 14.21
N ASN A 35 -6.04 -5.80 14.71
CA ASN A 35 -7.07 -6.19 15.69
C ASN A 35 -8.09 -7.17 15.10
N LEU A 36 -8.53 -6.98 13.86
CA LEU A 36 -9.43 -7.93 13.19
C LEU A 36 -8.79 -9.31 13.02
N TRP A 37 -7.52 -9.36 12.59
CA TRP A 37 -6.79 -10.63 12.45
C TRP A 37 -6.65 -11.35 13.79
N ARG A 38 -6.27 -10.64 14.85
CA ARG A 38 -6.18 -11.21 16.21
C ARG A 38 -7.51 -11.75 16.71
N MET A 39 -8.59 -10.98 16.54
CA MET A 39 -9.94 -11.42 16.92
C MET A 39 -10.40 -12.67 16.16
N ASN A 40 -9.86 -12.89 14.96
CA ASN A 40 -10.13 -14.07 14.15
C ASN A 40 -9.11 -15.21 14.33
N GLY A 41 -8.18 -15.09 15.28
CA GLY A 41 -7.15 -16.10 15.57
C GLY A 41 -6.07 -16.23 14.48
N GLN A 42 -5.83 -15.17 13.71
CA GLN A 42 -4.82 -15.11 12.64
C GLN A 42 -3.51 -14.44 13.10
N ASP A 43 -3.15 -14.57 14.38
CA ASP A 43 -1.95 -13.96 14.97
C ASP A 43 -0.64 -14.32 14.24
N ALA A 44 -0.56 -15.55 13.71
CA ALA A 44 0.60 -16.04 12.97
C ALA A 44 0.83 -15.31 11.63
N GLU A 45 -0.14 -14.53 11.14
CA GLU A 45 -0.07 -13.82 9.85
C GLU A 45 0.17 -12.31 10.02
N LEU A 46 0.23 -11.80 11.25
CA LEU A 46 0.29 -10.36 11.50
C LEU A 46 1.53 -9.70 10.90
N GLU A 47 2.68 -10.37 10.95
CA GLU A 47 3.91 -9.88 10.32
C GLU A 47 3.72 -9.75 8.80
N ASP A 48 3.17 -10.77 8.15
CA ASP A 48 2.95 -10.78 6.70
C ASP A 48 1.87 -9.79 6.27
N LEU A 49 0.82 -9.60 7.07
CA LEU A 49 -0.19 -8.57 6.88
C LEU A 49 0.43 -7.17 6.84
N VAL A 50 1.25 -6.84 7.85
CA VAL A 50 1.92 -5.53 7.93
C VAL A 50 2.88 -5.36 6.76
N PHE A 51 3.72 -6.37 6.48
CA PHE A 51 4.65 -6.33 5.37
C PHE A 51 3.94 -6.11 4.02
N GLU A 52 2.90 -6.89 3.73
CA GLU A 52 2.17 -6.80 2.46
C GLU A 52 1.46 -5.44 2.32
N TYR A 53 0.93 -4.87 3.40
CA TYR A 53 0.36 -3.53 3.38
C TYR A 53 1.41 -2.45 3.04
N LEU A 54 2.57 -2.47 3.72
CA LEU A 54 3.67 -1.54 3.46
C LEU A 54 4.18 -1.68 2.01
N ARG A 55 4.34 -2.93 1.56
CA ARG A 55 4.75 -3.26 0.19
C ARG A 55 3.79 -2.68 -0.85
N ARG A 56 2.47 -2.75 -0.61
CA ARG A 56 1.45 -2.15 -1.49
C ARG A 56 1.52 -0.63 -1.52
N ASP A 57 1.80 0.03 -0.40
CA ASP A 57 1.96 1.48 -0.41
C ASP A 57 3.27 1.90 -1.11
N VAL A 58 4.37 1.15 -0.94
CA VAL A 58 5.58 1.34 -1.76
C VAL A 58 5.26 1.20 -3.24
N LEU A 59 4.46 0.21 -3.65
CA LEU A 59 4.04 0.06 -5.04
C LEU A 59 3.21 1.25 -5.55
N ASN A 60 2.24 1.74 -4.75
CA ASN A 60 1.48 2.96 -5.08
C ASN A 60 2.43 4.15 -5.30
N ARG A 61 3.44 4.30 -4.43
CA ARG A 61 4.45 5.34 -4.53
C ARG A 61 5.28 5.21 -5.81
N ILE A 62 5.77 4.01 -6.12
CA ILE A 62 6.56 3.76 -7.33
C ILE A 62 5.79 4.11 -8.60
N LEU A 63 4.53 3.71 -8.66
CA LEU A 63 3.69 3.91 -9.85
C LEU A 63 3.09 5.32 -9.95
N GLY A 64 3.28 6.18 -8.95
CA GLY A 64 2.62 7.47 -8.90
C GLY A 64 1.10 7.33 -8.75
N ASN A 65 0.62 6.29 -8.06
CA ASN A 65 -0.78 6.18 -7.69
C ASN A 65 -1.06 7.04 -6.46
N SER A 66 -1.61 8.23 -6.68
CA SER A 66 -2.07 9.11 -5.63
C SER A 66 -3.48 8.80 -5.15
N ASP A 67 -4.27 7.98 -5.86
CA ASP A 67 -5.64 7.62 -5.46
C ASP A 67 -5.67 6.44 -4.48
N ASN A 68 -5.10 6.65 -3.29
CA ASN A 68 -4.90 5.62 -2.27
C ASN A 68 -5.96 5.63 -1.14
N HIS A 69 -7.15 6.19 -1.41
CA HIS A 69 -8.18 6.28 -0.39
C HIS A 69 -8.76 4.91 0.00
N GLY A 70 -9.49 4.88 1.12
CA GLY A 70 -9.98 3.65 1.75
C GLY A 70 -10.92 2.79 0.90
N ARG A 71 -11.44 3.26 -0.25
CA ARG A 71 -12.18 2.42 -1.20
C ARG A 71 -11.30 1.60 -2.15
N ASN A 72 -10.00 1.92 -2.25
CA ASN A 72 -9.04 1.27 -3.16
C ASN A 72 -8.18 0.20 -2.47
N MET A 73 -8.59 -0.19 -1.27
CA MET A 73 -8.08 -1.36 -0.58
C MET A 73 -9.24 -2.03 0.13
N ALA A 74 -9.24 -3.36 0.14
CA ALA A 74 -10.28 -4.14 0.77
C ALA A 74 -9.71 -5.42 1.40
N ILE A 75 -10.54 -6.04 2.24
CA ILE A 75 -10.34 -7.39 2.74
C ILE A 75 -11.41 -8.32 2.18
N PHE A 76 -11.07 -9.59 2.01
CA PHE A 76 -12.02 -10.66 1.85
C PHE A 76 -12.37 -11.27 3.20
N ARG A 77 -13.61 -11.73 3.32
CA ARG A 77 -14.02 -12.63 4.40
C ARG A 77 -14.46 -13.94 3.79
N TYR A 78 -13.59 -14.94 3.82
CA TYR A 78 -13.84 -16.22 3.15
C TYR A 78 -13.46 -17.40 4.03
N ARG A 79 -14.34 -18.40 4.12
CA ARG A 79 -14.13 -19.65 4.90
C ARG A 79 -13.65 -19.40 6.34
N GLY A 80 -14.22 -18.38 6.99
CA GLY A 80 -13.87 -18.01 8.37
C GLY A 80 -12.52 -17.32 8.53
N ARG A 81 -11.91 -16.82 7.45
CA ARG A 81 -10.64 -16.08 7.44
C ARG A 81 -10.81 -14.70 6.84
N PHE A 82 -9.91 -13.79 7.23
CA PHE A 82 -9.69 -12.55 6.54
C PHE A 82 -8.42 -12.61 5.70
N ASP A 83 -8.47 -12.01 4.51
CA ASP A 83 -7.33 -11.84 3.61
C ASP A 83 -7.34 -10.42 3.04
N LEU A 84 -6.18 -9.83 2.75
CA LEU A 84 -6.17 -8.63 1.90
C LEU A 84 -6.67 -9.02 0.50
N ALA A 85 -7.68 -8.32 -0.02
CA ALA A 85 -8.14 -8.50 -1.39
C ALA A 85 -7.00 -8.22 -2.38
N PRO A 86 -6.99 -8.80 -3.60
CA PRO A 86 -6.06 -8.41 -4.65
C PRO A 86 -6.07 -6.90 -4.89
N ILE A 87 -4.95 -6.36 -5.34
CA ILE A 87 -4.86 -4.94 -5.70
C ILE A 87 -5.80 -4.67 -6.87
N TYR A 88 -6.54 -3.58 -6.81
CA TYR A 88 -7.36 -3.03 -7.87
C TYR A 88 -7.20 -1.51 -7.90
N ASP A 89 -7.67 -0.86 -8.97
CA ASP A 89 -7.61 0.59 -9.15
C ASP A 89 -6.19 1.17 -8.98
N LEU A 90 -5.22 0.51 -9.64
CA LEU A 90 -3.82 0.88 -9.63
C LEU A 90 -3.47 1.59 -10.94
N ALA A 91 -3.35 2.91 -10.89
CA ALA A 91 -3.05 3.76 -12.05
C ALA A 91 -2.12 4.92 -11.64
N PRO A 92 -1.37 5.52 -12.58
CA PRO A 92 -0.49 6.67 -12.30
C PRO A 92 -1.31 7.97 -12.12
N MET A 93 -2.15 8.02 -11.09
CA MET A 93 -3.11 9.10 -10.84
C MET A 93 -2.45 10.47 -10.56
N VAL A 94 -1.13 10.53 -10.37
CA VAL A 94 -0.37 11.78 -10.39
C VAL A 94 -0.42 12.52 -11.74
N LEU A 95 -0.85 11.86 -12.81
CA LEU A 95 -1.07 12.46 -14.14
C LEU A 95 -2.51 12.95 -14.34
N ASP A 96 -3.42 12.68 -13.40
CA ASP A 96 -4.81 13.08 -13.54
C ASP A 96 -4.95 14.62 -13.50
N PRO A 97 -5.62 15.25 -14.49
CA PRO A 97 -5.77 16.70 -14.57
C PRO A 97 -6.60 17.29 -13.43
N GLU A 98 -7.44 16.50 -12.75
CA GLU A 98 -8.20 16.93 -11.57
C GLU A 98 -7.32 17.02 -10.31
N GLY A 99 -6.08 16.53 -10.37
CA GLY A 99 -5.11 16.64 -9.28
C GLY A 99 -5.45 15.75 -8.09
N VAL A 100 -5.70 14.46 -8.34
CA VAL A 100 -6.04 13.49 -7.30
C VAL A 100 -4.93 13.39 -6.26
N THR A 101 -5.25 13.75 -5.00
CA THR A 101 -4.29 13.74 -3.89
C THR A 101 -4.49 12.54 -2.97
N ARG A 102 -3.39 12.02 -2.40
CA ARG A 102 -3.44 10.95 -1.40
C ARG A 102 -4.35 11.31 -0.23
N ALA A 103 -5.33 10.44 0.02
CA ALA A 103 -6.26 10.56 1.13
C ALA A 103 -5.75 9.84 2.39
N THR A 104 -4.99 8.76 2.22
CA THR A 104 -4.37 8.03 3.33
C THR A 104 -2.89 8.38 3.41
N LYS A 105 -2.39 8.76 4.59
CA LYS A 105 -0.99 9.18 4.79
C LYS A 105 -0.38 8.58 6.05
N TRP A 106 0.93 8.42 6.04
CA TRP A 106 1.70 8.05 7.24
C TRP A 106 1.89 9.27 8.13
N GLU A 107 2.03 9.09 9.43
CA GLU A 107 2.30 10.19 10.36
C GLU A 107 3.66 10.84 10.06
N SER A 108 4.66 10.03 9.70
CA SER A 108 5.99 10.47 9.31
C SER A 108 6.07 11.01 7.87
N GLU A 109 4.95 11.09 7.12
CA GLU A 109 4.95 11.59 5.75
C GLU A 109 5.02 13.12 5.72
N HIS A 110 6.20 13.65 5.39
CA HIS A 110 6.43 15.09 5.25
C HIS A 110 6.63 15.47 3.79
N MET A 111 5.87 16.47 3.31
CA MET A 111 5.91 16.92 1.90
C MET A 111 5.76 15.79 0.87
N GLY A 112 4.98 14.76 1.23
CA GLY A 112 4.75 13.59 0.39
C GLY A 112 5.89 12.57 0.41
N SER A 113 6.80 12.61 1.38
CA SER A 113 7.90 11.66 1.55
C SER A 113 7.74 10.89 2.87
N PRO A 114 7.32 9.62 2.82
CA PRO A 114 7.27 8.76 4.00
C PRO A 114 8.68 8.40 4.49
N ASP A 115 8.89 8.42 5.80
CA ASP A 115 10.08 7.81 6.42
C ASP A 115 9.79 6.33 6.71
N TRP A 116 10.21 5.47 5.78
CA TRP A 116 9.97 4.03 5.84
C TRP A 116 10.58 3.35 7.06
N LYS A 117 11.74 3.82 7.55
CA LYS A 117 12.37 3.21 8.73
C LYS A 117 11.58 3.56 10.00
N THR A 118 11.14 4.81 10.11
CA THR A 118 10.23 5.25 11.18
C THR A 118 8.89 4.50 11.12
N ILE A 119 8.33 4.33 9.92
CA ILE A 119 7.09 3.54 9.70
C ILE A 119 7.27 2.09 10.15
N CYS A 120 8.37 1.43 9.78
CA CYS A 120 8.65 0.07 10.25
C CYS A 120 8.75 0.01 11.79
N GLY A 121 9.33 1.04 12.42
CA GLY A 121 9.45 1.14 13.87
C GLY A 121 8.11 1.24 14.62
N TYR A 122 7.06 1.71 13.94
CA TYR A 122 5.70 1.73 14.50
C TYR A 122 5.16 0.31 14.80
N PHE A 123 5.64 -0.70 14.08
CA PHE A 123 5.17 -2.08 14.17
C PHE A 123 6.13 -3.02 14.93
N GLN A 124 7.06 -2.47 15.72
CA GLN A 124 8.11 -3.23 16.42
C GLN A 124 7.59 -4.33 17.36
N ASP A 125 6.37 -4.17 17.89
CA ASP A 125 5.70 -5.14 18.76
C ASP A 125 5.23 -6.40 18.01
N LEU A 126 5.13 -6.32 16.67
CA LEU A 126 4.71 -7.42 15.79
C LEU A 126 5.91 -8.08 15.10
N VAL A 127 6.85 -7.26 14.64
CA VAL A 127 8.05 -7.67 13.90
C VAL A 127 9.15 -6.66 14.17
N SER A 128 10.40 -7.10 14.32
CA SER A 128 11.48 -6.16 14.61
C SER A 128 11.64 -5.14 13.47
N THR A 129 11.93 -3.89 13.82
CA THR A 129 12.09 -2.79 12.87
C THR A 129 13.06 -3.14 11.74
N ASP A 130 14.21 -3.70 12.09
CA ASP A 130 15.25 -4.04 11.12
C ASP A 130 14.81 -5.17 10.17
N VAL A 131 14.09 -6.19 10.68
CA VAL A 131 13.57 -7.27 9.83
C VAL A 131 12.52 -6.75 8.86
N LEU A 132 11.55 -5.98 9.33
CA LEU A 132 10.50 -5.42 8.48
C LEU A 132 11.09 -4.45 7.43
N PHE A 133 12.05 -3.62 7.83
CA PHE A 133 12.71 -2.68 6.94
C PHE A 133 13.55 -3.39 5.86
N GLU A 134 14.32 -4.42 6.21
CA GLU A 134 15.06 -5.21 5.23
C GLU A 134 14.15 -6.01 4.29
N ARG A 135 13.02 -6.54 4.80
CA ARG A 135 11.97 -7.12 3.92
C ARG A 135 11.46 -6.10 2.92
N LEU A 136 11.23 -4.85 3.35
CA LEU A 136 10.75 -3.78 2.47
C LEU A 136 11.79 -3.38 1.41
N ARG A 137 13.07 -3.35 1.76
CA ARG A 137 14.19 -3.18 0.81
C ARG A 137 14.24 -4.30 -0.21
N GLY A 138 14.07 -5.56 0.22
CA GLY A 138 13.97 -6.70 -0.70
C GLY A 138 12.77 -6.59 -1.66
N ALA A 139 11.64 -6.08 -1.18
CA ALA A 139 10.47 -5.81 -2.04
C ALA A 139 10.76 -4.70 -3.06
N ALA A 140 11.42 -3.62 -2.62
CA ALA A 140 11.85 -2.53 -3.49
C ALA A 140 12.82 -3.00 -4.57
N GLU A 141 13.77 -3.87 -4.25
CA GLU A 141 14.67 -4.50 -5.23
C GLU A 141 13.89 -5.31 -6.27
N THR A 142 12.89 -6.09 -5.83
CA THR A 142 12.01 -6.84 -6.75
C THR A 142 11.24 -5.90 -7.68
N PHE A 143 10.78 -4.75 -7.18
CA PHE A 143 10.07 -3.76 -7.99
C PHE A 143 10.94 -3.06 -9.03
N ARG A 144 12.27 -3.20 -9.00
CA ARG A 144 13.15 -2.68 -10.06
C ARG A 144 12.90 -3.33 -11.42
N ALA A 145 12.25 -4.49 -11.46
CA ALA A 145 11.79 -5.12 -12.69
C ALA A 145 10.55 -4.45 -13.31
N LEU A 146 9.83 -3.55 -12.60
CA LEU A 146 8.59 -2.95 -13.09
C LEU A 146 8.73 -2.22 -14.44
N PRO A 147 9.77 -1.40 -14.69
CA PRO A 147 9.95 -0.75 -16.00
C PRO A 147 10.03 -1.77 -17.15
N ASP A 148 10.66 -2.93 -16.92
CA ASP A 148 10.82 -3.99 -17.92
C ASP A 148 9.56 -4.86 -18.06
N LEU A 149 8.69 -4.88 -17.05
CA LEU A 149 7.39 -5.58 -17.09
C LEU A 149 6.29 -4.71 -17.72
N LEU A 150 6.39 -3.38 -17.60
CA LEU A 150 5.38 -2.42 -18.03
C LEU A 150 5.75 -1.77 -19.38
N VAL A 151 6.19 -2.59 -20.34
CA VAL A 151 6.69 -2.14 -21.65
C VAL A 151 5.62 -1.47 -22.51
N ASP A 152 4.35 -1.88 -22.38
CA ASP A 152 3.25 -1.42 -23.23
C ASP A 152 2.54 -0.16 -22.71
N LEU A 153 3.13 0.54 -21.73
CA LEU A 153 2.56 1.80 -21.22
C LEU A 153 2.53 2.90 -22.30
N PRO A 154 1.56 3.82 -22.27
CA PRO A 154 1.56 4.98 -23.15
C PRO A 154 2.84 5.82 -23.02
N ASP A 155 3.23 6.44 -24.13
CA ASP A 155 4.45 7.25 -24.24
C ASP A 155 4.50 8.43 -23.27
N GLU A 156 3.34 9.01 -22.93
CA GLU A 156 3.22 10.05 -21.89
C GLU A 156 3.57 9.51 -20.50
N VAL A 157 3.11 8.29 -20.18
CA VAL A 157 3.39 7.64 -18.89
C VAL A 157 4.87 7.30 -18.78
N ARG A 158 5.49 6.75 -19.83
CA ARG A 158 6.92 6.39 -19.83
C ARG A 158 7.87 7.59 -19.72
N ARG A 159 7.44 8.78 -20.13
CA ARG A 159 8.26 10.01 -20.13
C ARG A 159 7.95 10.96 -18.98
N ALA A 160 6.89 10.70 -18.23
CA ALA A 160 6.47 11.55 -17.11
C ALA A 160 7.49 11.57 -15.98
N GLN A 161 8.01 12.76 -15.63
CA GLN A 161 8.92 12.92 -14.48
C GLN A 161 8.21 12.81 -13.13
N SER A 162 6.89 13.00 -13.11
CA SER A 162 6.05 12.85 -11.92
C SER A 162 5.89 11.39 -11.48
N ILE A 163 6.15 10.42 -12.35
CA ILE A 163 6.06 8.98 -12.04
C ILE A 163 7.42 8.47 -11.55
N PRO A 164 7.54 8.05 -10.27
CA PRO A 164 8.82 7.62 -9.70
C PRO A 164 9.48 6.43 -10.41
N MET A 165 8.68 5.51 -10.97
CA MET A 165 9.16 4.37 -11.75
C MET A 165 10.12 4.76 -12.89
N ASN A 166 9.93 5.92 -13.53
CA ASN A 166 10.79 6.37 -14.64
C ASN A 166 12.19 6.83 -14.18
N ASN A 167 12.43 6.90 -12.86
CA ASN A 167 13.75 7.13 -12.27
C ASN A 167 13.92 6.31 -10.98
N LEU A 168 13.47 5.05 -11.03
CA LEU A 168 13.21 4.24 -9.85
C LEU A 168 14.43 4.09 -8.94
N ASP A 169 15.59 3.79 -9.50
CA ASP A 169 16.83 3.61 -8.76
C ASP A 169 17.23 4.82 -7.90
N LYS A 170 17.01 6.03 -8.41
CA LYS A 170 17.24 7.28 -7.67
C LYS A 170 16.19 7.44 -6.58
N ARG A 171 14.91 7.17 -6.90
CA ARG A 171 13.79 7.32 -5.96
C ARG A 171 13.89 6.35 -4.78
N LEU A 172 14.27 5.10 -5.02
CA LEU A 172 14.49 4.12 -3.95
C LEU A 172 15.64 4.55 -3.03
N ALA A 173 16.72 5.11 -3.56
CA ALA A 173 17.81 5.66 -2.75
C ALA A 173 17.36 6.87 -1.91
N GLU A 174 16.58 7.79 -2.48
CA GLU A 174 15.98 8.92 -1.75
C GLU A 174 15.05 8.46 -0.62
N TRP A 175 14.38 7.33 -0.78
CA TRP A 175 13.52 6.72 0.23
C TRP A 175 14.25 5.81 1.21
N GLY A 176 15.58 5.64 1.08
CA GLY A 176 16.36 4.72 1.92
C GLY A 176 16.02 3.25 1.70
N LEU A 177 15.35 2.91 0.59
CA LEU A 177 14.97 1.54 0.23
C LEU A 177 16.02 0.83 -0.65
N ARG A 178 17.17 1.46 -0.85
CA ARG A 178 18.31 0.94 -1.61
C ARG A 178 19.59 1.03 -0.78
#